data_AF-A0A2N8K806-F1
#
_entry.id   AF-A0A2N8K806-F1
#
_cell.length_a   1.000
_cell.length_b   1.000
_cell.length_c   1.000
_cell.angle_alpha   90.00
_cell.angle_beta   90.00
_cell.angle_gamma   90.00
#
_symmetry.space_group_name_H-M   'P 1'
#
loop_
_entity.id
_entity.type
_entity.pdbx_description
1 polymer ?
#
loop_
_entity_poly.entity_id
_entity_poly.type
_entity_poly.pdbx_seq_one_letter_code
_entity_poly.pdbx_strand_id
1 'polypeptide(L)'
;ASEETMCFSATVVFDGTPIAEARNDGHGGSTFLHALNGKSALLAQAEAFAKGLPPAPLDLGHEGEDPHYIDMTLDFLIDELADAMHAERKVRAAFNRDIGNKVLFI
;
A
#
# COMPACT_ATOMS: atom_id res chain seq x y z
N ALA A 1 14.41 -10.55 2.76
CA ALA A 1 14.41 -9.09 3.03
C ALA A 1 14.10 -8.41 1.71
N SER A 2 13.40 -7.27 1.72
CA SER A 2 13.12 -6.51 0.50
C SER A 2 14.42 -5.94 -0.07
N GLU A 3 14.53 -5.92 -1.39
CA GLU A 3 15.74 -5.49 -2.13
C GLU A 3 15.54 -4.11 -2.76
N GLU A 4 14.32 -3.78 -3.20
CA GLU A 4 14.00 -2.49 -3.85
C GLU A 4 12.66 -1.90 -3.40
N THR A 5 11.58 -2.68 -3.43
CA THR A 5 10.21 -2.25 -3.06
C THR A 5 9.75 -2.87 -1.74
N MET A 6 8.74 -2.30 -1.10
CA MET A 6 8.22 -2.83 0.17
C MET A 6 7.65 -4.25 -0.03
N CYS A 7 8.13 -5.21 0.76
CA CYS A 7 7.67 -6.61 0.69
C CYS A 7 6.47 -6.81 1.63
N PHE A 8 5.34 -7.26 1.09
CA PHE A 8 4.13 -7.51 1.86
C PHE A 8 3.24 -8.59 1.25
N SER A 9 2.36 -9.13 2.10
CA SER A 9 1.15 -9.81 1.69
C SER A 9 -0.03 -9.21 2.45
N ALA A 10 -1.18 -9.08 1.78
CA ALA A 10 -2.37 -8.48 2.36
C ALA A 10 -3.64 -9.12 1.80
N THR A 11 -4.70 -9.15 2.61
CA THR A 11 -6.06 -9.44 2.13
C THR A 11 -6.70 -8.14 1.67
N VAL A 12 -7.12 -8.08 0.41
CA VAL A 12 -7.88 -6.96 -0.13
C VAL A 12 -9.33 -7.09 0.32
N VAL A 13 -9.80 -6.06 1.03
CA VAL A 13 -11.17 -5.96 1.53
C VAL A 13 -11.86 -4.80 0.80
N PHE A 14 -12.97 -5.09 0.12
CA PHE A 14 -13.78 -4.12 -0.59
C PHE A 14 -15.19 -4.08 0.03
N ASP A 15 -15.63 -2.91 0.49
CA ASP A 15 -16.87 -2.72 1.26
C ASP A 15 -17.06 -3.76 2.38
N GLY A 16 -16.00 -3.96 3.17
CA GLY A 16 -15.97 -4.92 4.29
C GLY A 16 -15.92 -6.39 3.87
N THR A 17 -15.93 -6.70 2.58
CA THR A 17 -15.85 -8.07 2.06
C THR A 17 -14.44 -8.40 1.56
N PRO A 18 -13.81 -9.50 2.04
CA PRO A 18 -12.57 -10.00 1.45
C PRO A 18 -12.79 -10.45 0.00
N ILE A 19 -11.97 -9.93 -0.92
CA ILE A 19 -12.12 -10.16 -2.37
C ILE A 19 -10.89 -10.74 -3.05
N ALA A 20 -9.69 -10.46 -2.56
CA ALA A 20 -8.44 -10.90 -3.17
C ALA A 20 -7.29 -10.98 -2.16
N GLU A 21 -6.21 -11.65 -2.55
CA GLU A 21 -4.91 -11.57 -1.92
C GLU A 21 -4.00 -10.66 -2.77
N ALA A 22 -3.28 -9.77 -2.12
CA ALA A 22 -2.28 -8.90 -2.71
C ALA A 22 -0.89 -9.28 -2.19
N ARG A 23 0.12 -9.23 -3.06
CA ARG A 23 1.51 -9.55 -2.70
C ARG A 23 2.51 -8.75 -3.51
N ASN A 24 3.52 -8.22 -2.83
CA ASN A 24 4.75 -7.70 -3.43
C ASN A 24 5.94 -8.42 -2.77
N ASP A 25 6.84 -8.97 -3.59
CA ASP A 25 8.00 -9.71 -3.09
C ASP A 25 9.19 -8.80 -2.74
N GLY A 26 9.10 -7.51 -3.04
CA GLY A 26 10.12 -6.54 -2.71
C GLY A 26 11.34 -6.53 -3.64
N HIS A 27 11.21 -7.13 -4.82
CA HIS A 27 12.23 -7.16 -5.87
C HIS A 27 12.02 -6.09 -6.97
N GLY A 28 11.20 -5.07 -6.69
CA GLY A 28 10.74 -4.14 -7.72
C GLY A 28 9.53 -4.68 -8.49
N GLY A 29 8.79 -3.77 -9.14
CA GLY A 29 7.62 -4.11 -9.97
C GLY A 29 6.27 -4.06 -9.24
N SER A 30 5.22 -4.42 -9.98
CA SER A 30 3.82 -4.30 -9.56
C SER A 30 3.41 -5.29 -8.47
N THR A 31 2.46 -4.86 -7.66
CA THR A 31 1.75 -5.75 -6.73
C THR A 31 0.85 -6.74 -7.46
N PHE A 32 1.01 -8.02 -7.13
CA PHE A 32 0.22 -9.10 -7.72
C PHE A 32 -1.07 -9.28 -6.96
N LEU A 33 -2.17 -9.40 -7.72
CA LEU A 33 -3.52 -9.61 -7.18
C LEU A 33 -4.07 -10.96 -7.61
N HIS A 34 -4.59 -11.71 -6.63
CA HIS A 34 -5.28 -12.97 -6.87
C HIS A 34 -6.68 -12.93 -6.26
N ALA A 35 -7.71 -12.98 -7.10
CA ALA A 35 -9.10 -13.03 -6.64
C ALA A 35 -9.34 -14.28 -5.77
N LEU A 36 -10.04 -14.10 -4.65
CA LEU A 36 -10.56 -15.24 -3.91
C LEU A 36 -11.65 -15.96 -4.74
N ASN A 37 -11.88 -17.24 -4.45
CA ASN A 37 -12.82 -18.05 -5.22
C ASN A 37 -14.22 -17.40 -5.28
N GLY A 38 -14.76 -17.24 -6.50
CA GLY A 38 -16.05 -16.60 -6.74
C GLY A 38 -16.08 -15.07 -6.54
N LYS A 39 -14.93 -14.41 -6.33
CA LYS A 39 -14.85 -12.96 -6.08
C LYS A 39 -14.38 -12.13 -7.28
N SER A 40 -14.15 -12.74 -8.44
CA SER A 40 -13.66 -12.05 -9.65
C SER A 40 -14.53 -10.85 -10.05
N ALA A 41 -15.85 -10.94 -9.92
CA ALA A 41 -16.75 -9.83 -10.23
C ALA A 41 -16.64 -8.65 -9.23
N LEU A 42 -16.33 -8.93 -7.96
CA LEU A 42 -16.09 -7.90 -6.96
C LEU A 42 -14.69 -7.31 -7.13
N LEU A 43 -13.69 -8.12 -7.50
CA LEU A 43 -12.37 -7.61 -7.85
C LEU A 43 -12.43 -6.63 -9.03
N ALA A 44 -13.19 -6.96 -10.09
CA ALA A 44 -13.39 -6.07 -11.22
C ALA A 44 -14.09 -4.75 -10.83
N GLN A 45 -15.01 -4.79 -9.85
CA GLN A 45 -15.63 -3.58 -9.30
C GLN A 45 -14.62 -2.72 -8.53
N ALA A 46 -13.76 -3.36 -7.72
CA ALA A 46 -12.68 -2.65 -7.03
C ALA A 46 -11.67 -2.03 -8.01
N GLU A 47 -11.35 -2.71 -9.11
CA GLU A 47 -10.51 -2.16 -10.20
C GLU A 47 -11.17 -0.96 -10.87
N ALA A 48 -12.46 -1.05 -11.19
CA ALA A 48 -13.21 0.06 -11.77
C ALA A 48 -13.29 1.26 -10.82
N PHE A 49 -13.46 1.00 -9.52
CA PHE A 49 -13.42 2.03 -8.48
C PHE A 49 -12.07 2.73 -8.44
N ALA A 50 -10.96 1.97 -8.38
CA ALA A 50 -9.62 2.54 -8.36
C ALA A 50 -9.36 3.44 -9.59
N LYS A 51 -9.75 2.98 -10.78
CA LYS A 51 -9.66 3.76 -12.03
C LYS A 51 -10.50 5.05 -12.03
N GLY A 52 -11.53 5.12 -11.19
CA GLY A 52 -12.37 6.31 -11.04
C GLY A 52 -11.82 7.35 -10.07
N LEU A 53 -10.73 7.06 -9.36
CA LEU A 53 -10.09 8.00 -8.44
C LEU A 53 -9.27 9.04 -9.22
N PRO A 54 -9.04 10.24 -8.63
CA PRO A 54 -8.15 11.22 -9.22
C PRO A 54 -6.74 10.65 -9.46
N PRO A 55 -6.04 11.08 -10.53
CA PRO A 55 -4.65 10.70 -10.75
C PRO A 55 -3.78 11.04 -9.52
N ALA A 56 -2.87 10.13 -9.20
CA ALA A 56 -1.93 10.34 -8.09
C ALA A 56 -0.67 11.07 -8.59
N PRO A 57 -0.10 11.98 -7.78
CA PRO A 57 1.20 12.55 -8.08
C PRO A 57 2.26 11.45 -8.01
N LEU A 58 3.10 11.39 -9.03
CA LEU A 58 4.24 10.50 -9.10
C LEU A 58 5.50 11.28 -8.73
N ASP A 59 6.13 10.91 -7.62
CA ASP A 59 7.43 11.45 -7.24
C ASP A 59 8.54 10.70 -7.99
N LEU A 60 9.14 11.37 -8.96
CA LEU A 60 10.28 10.85 -9.72
C LEU A 60 11.64 11.26 -9.11
N GLY A 61 11.65 11.95 -7.96
CA GLY A 61 12.88 12.36 -7.28
C GLY A 61 13.67 13.48 -7.98
N HIS A 62 13.07 14.19 -8.94
CA HIS A 62 13.67 15.31 -9.65
C HIS A 62 13.19 16.64 -9.04
N GLU A 63 14.07 17.33 -8.31
CA GLU A 63 13.77 18.65 -7.76
C GLU A 63 13.60 19.70 -8.88
N GLY A 64 12.43 20.34 -8.93
CA GLY A 64 12.18 21.50 -9.81
C GLY A 64 11.42 21.21 -11.12
N GLU A 65 11.00 19.97 -11.37
CA GLU A 65 10.10 19.64 -12.47
C GLU A 65 8.62 19.75 -12.07
N ASP A 66 7.75 19.96 -13.06
CA ASP A 66 6.31 19.94 -12.86
C ASP A 66 5.86 18.58 -12.30
N PRO A 67 4.84 18.53 -11.42
CA PRO A 67 4.35 17.28 -10.86
C PRO A 67 3.86 16.35 -11.97
N HIS A 68 4.42 15.14 -12.01
CA HIS A 68 3.93 14.09 -12.88
C HIS A 68 2.74 13.42 -12.21
N TYR A 69 1.77 12.97 -13.00
CA TYR A 69 0.60 12.26 -12.50
C TYR A 69 0.43 10.95 -13.22
N ILE A 70 -0.03 9.93 -12.49
CA ILE A 70 -0.39 8.64 -13.04
C ILE A 70 -1.84 8.31 -12.74
N ASP A 71 -2.50 7.68 -13.71
CA ASP A 71 -3.85 7.18 -13.52
C ASP A 71 -3.85 6.10 -12.43
N MET A 72 -4.84 6.16 -11.55
CA MET A 72 -4.94 5.25 -10.43
C MET A 72 -5.31 3.83 -10.89
N THR A 73 -4.53 2.84 -10.46
CA THR A 73 -4.83 1.42 -10.63
C THR A 73 -4.99 0.75 -9.28
N LEU A 74 -5.63 -0.43 -9.25
CA LEU A 74 -5.90 -1.10 -7.98
C LEU A 74 -4.62 -1.60 -7.29
N ASP A 75 -3.66 -2.09 -8.06
CA ASP A 75 -2.34 -2.49 -7.54
C ASP A 75 -1.58 -1.30 -6.96
N PHE A 76 -1.57 -0.15 -7.64
CA PHE A 76 -0.93 1.06 -7.15
C PHE A 76 -1.61 1.60 -5.88
N LEU A 77 -2.96 1.61 -5.84
CA LEU A 77 -3.70 2.00 -4.63
C LEU A 77 -3.37 1.09 -3.44
N ILE A 78 -3.18 -0.20 -3.67
CA ILE A 78 -2.82 -1.16 -2.62
C ILE A 78 -1.41 -0.89 -2.11
N ASP A 79 -0.46 -0.55 -2.99
CA ASP A 79 0.90 -0.15 -2.59
C ASP A 79 0.87 1.08 -1.69
N GLU A 80 0.15 2.14 -2.08
CA GLU A 80 -0.02 3.36 -1.29
C GLU A 80 -0.62 3.08 0.10
N LEU A 81 -1.67 2.25 0.16
CA LEU A 81 -2.29 1.85 1.43
C LEU A 81 -1.34 1.04 2.31
N ALA A 82 -0.59 0.12 1.71
CA ALA A 82 0.33 -0.73 2.43
C ALA A 82 1.54 0.08 2.97
N ASP A 83 2.04 1.04 2.19
CA ASP A 83 3.10 1.96 2.61
C ASP A 83 2.62 2.90 3.72
N ALA A 84 1.41 3.47 3.60
CA ALA A 84 0.82 4.28 4.66
C ALA A 84 0.70 3.50 5.98
N MET A 85 0.20 2.25 5.92
CA MET A 85 0.11 1.38 7.08
C MET A 85 1.49 1.03 7.68
N HIS A 86 2.51 0.82 6.83
CA HIS A 86 3.87 0.55 7.29
C HIS A 86 4.51 1.76 7.95
N ALA A 87 4.33 2.95 7.38
CA ALA A 87 4.80 4.21 7.94
C ALA A 87 4.16 4.46 9.32
N GLU A 88 2.85 4.27 9.46
CA GLU A 88 2.14 4.40 10.74
C GLU A 88 2.69 3.43 11.79
N ARG A 89 2.91 2.16 11.42
CA ARG A 89 3.52 1.15 12.31
C ARG A 89 4.91 1.55 12.77
N LYS A 90 5.75 2.09 11.89
CA LYS A 90 7.09 2.59 12.25
C LYS A 90 7.02 3.73 13.25
N VAL A 91 6.14 4.71 13.01
CA VAL A 91 5.94 5.85 13.94
C VAL A 91 5.48 5.35 15.30
N ARG A 92 4.48 4.47 15.35
CA ARG A 92 3.97 3.91 16.60
C ARG A 92 5.01 3.08 17.36
N ALA A 93 5.81 2.29 16.65
CA ALA A 93 6.89 1.51 17.24
C ALA A 93 7.99 2.41 17.84
N ALA A 94 8.40 3.46 17.11
CA ALA A 94 9.36 4.44 17.59
C ALA A 94 8.83 5.17 18.84
N PHE A 95 7.58 5.62 18.82
CA PHE A 95 6.93 6.26 19.96
C PHE A 95 6.88 5.35 21.20
N ASN A 96 6.46 4.09 21.04
CA ASN A 96 6.40 3.12 22.14
C ASN A 96 7.79 2.84 22.74
N ARG A 97 8.83 2.72 21.91
CA ARG A 97 10.22 2.53 22.36
C ARG A 97 10.68 3.74 23.18
N ASP A 98 10.42 4.95 22.69
CA ASP A 98 10.87 6.17 23.34
C ASP A 98 10.15 6.43 24.67
N ILE A 99 8.87 6.06 24.78
CA ILE A 99 8.14 6.08 26.07
C ILE A 99 8.69 5.03 27.03
N GLY A 100 8.86 3.78 26.59
CA GLY A 100 9.39 2.72 27.44
C GLY A 100 10.76 3.06 28.03
N ASN A 101 11.63 3.70 27.25
CA ASN A 101 12.94 4.14 27.70
C ASN A 101 12.88 5.32 28.69
N LYS A 102 11.86 6.18 28.61
CA LYS A 102 11.70 7.33 29.52
C LYS A 102 11.07 6.94 30.86
N VAL A 103 10.27 5.88 30.91
CA VAL A 103 9.61 5.40 32.14
C VAL A 103 10.56 4.55 33.02
N LEU A 104 11.73 4.13 32.49
CA LEU A 104 12.74 3.37 33.24
C LEU A 104 13.70 4.23 34.10
N PHE A 105 13.49 5.54 34.15
CA PHE A 105 14.24 6.47 35.01
C PHE A 105 13.33 7.12 36.05
N ILE A 106 12.84 6.35 37.02
CA ILE A 106 12.28 6.84 38.29
C ILE A 106 12.68 5.88 39.41
#